data_AF-A0A5B2VVD3-F1
#
_entry.id   AF-A0A5B2VVD3-F1
#
_cell.length_a   1.000
_cell.length_b   1.000
_cell.length_c   1.000
_cell.angle_alpha   90.00
_cell.angle_beta   90.00
_cell.angle_gamma   90.00
#
_symmetry.space_group_name_H-M   'P 1'
#
loop_
_entity.id
_entity.type
_entity.pdbx_description
1 polymer ?
#
loop_
_entity_poly.entity_id
_entity_poly.type
_entity_poly.pdbx_seq_one_letter_code
_entity_poly.pdbx_strand_id
1 'polypeptide(L)'
;MHINDQEDQHLVNQVCEGVLPALQQLIQRYQHFVFDLALSRSGNPQQAYEWARQVFVKMIAVIATYDRQLTFRTWLQVLALQHFDQLPPQDATEAAATAPIHIDIANDLFRCLRFDPLIQQFHHFN
;
A
#
# COMPACT_ATOMS: atom_id res chain seq x y z
N MET A 1 -8.98 2.39 16.27
CA MET A 1 -7.73 1.87 15.68
C MET A 1 -6.57 2.51 16.45
N HIS A 2 -5.77 1.74 17.19
CA HIS A 2 -4.64 2.30 17.95
C HIS A 2 -3.49 2.56 16.97
N ILE A 3 -3.26 3.83 16.65
CA ILE A 3 -2.10 4.27 15.86
C ILE A 3 -0.96 4.42 16.85
N ASN A 4 0.06 3.57 16.75
CA ASN A 4 1.25 3.64 17.58
C ASN A 4 2.41 4.11 16.72
N ASP A 5 2.70 5.41 16.78
CA ASP A 5 3.72 6.04 15.94
C ASP A 5 5.10 5.40 16.11
N GLN A 6 5.45 4.95 17.33
CA GLN A 6 6.72 4.27 17.60
C GLN A 6 6.80 2.90 16.93
N GLU A 7 5.68 2.17 16.91
CA GLU A 7 5.61 0.85 16.28
C GLU A 7 5.63 0.98 14.75
N ASP A 8 4.91 1.97 14.21
CA ASP A 8 4.91 2.24 12.77
C ASP A 8 6.29 2.67 12.29
N GLN A 9 6.99 3.52 13.06
CA GLN A 9 8.39 3.85 12.77
C GLN A 9 9.31 2.63 12.79
N HIS A 10 9.11 1.70 13.73
CA HIS A 10 9.89 0.47 13.79
C HIS A 10 9.64 -0.41 12.55
N LEU A 11 8.37 -0.57 12.16
CA LEU A 11 8.00 -1.30 10.94
C LEU A 11 8.60 -0.64 9.70
N VAL A 12 8.54 0.70 9.58
CA VAL A 12 9.14 1.43 8.45
C VAL A 12 10.64 1.17 8.35
N ASN A 13 11.36 1.17 9.47
CA ASN A 13 12.80 0.86 9.47
C ASN A 13 13.06 -0.56 8.95
N GLN A 14 12.30 -1.55 9.43
CA GLN A 14 12.40 -2.93 8.95
C GLN A 14 12.07 -3.05 7.45
N VAL A 15 11.09 -2.30 6.95
CA VAL A 15 10.77 -2.25 5.51
C VAL A 15 11.94 -1.68 4.70
N CYS A 16 12.58 -0.62 5.18
CA CYS A 16 13.79 -0.06 4.54
C CYS A 16 14.96 -1.06 4.54
N GLU A 17 15.02 -1.97 5.52
CA GLU A 17 15.98 -3.08 5.57
C GLU A 17 15.59 -4.27 4.69
N GLY A 18 14.45 -4.22 3.99
CA GLY A 18 13.97 -5.28 3.09
C GLY A 18 13.18 -6.39 3.79
N VAL A 19 12.74 -6.19 5.03
CA VAL A 19 11.97 -7.18 5.80
C VAL A 19 10.53 -7.26 5.28
N LEU A 20 10.26 -8.24 4.40
CA LEU A 20 8.93 -8.45 3.81
C LEU A 20 7.78 -8.63 4.83
N PRO A 21 7.95 -9.35 5.95
CA PRO A 21 6.90 -9.45 6.97
C PRO A 21 6.50 -8.09 7.56
N ALA A 22 7.46 -7.19 7.76
CA ALA A 22 7.21 -5.85 8.27
C ALA A 22 6.39 -5.02 7.28
N LEU A 23 6.70 -5.16 5.98
CA LEU A 23 5.93 -4.51 4.91
C LEU A 23 4.50 -5.01 4.87
N GLN A 24 4.29 -6.33 5.03
CA GLN A 24 2.96 -6.91 5.06
C GLN A 24 2.14 -6.38 6.24
N GLN A 25 2.74 -6.32 7.43
CA GLN A 25 2.08 -5.74 8.60
C GLN A 25 1.73 -4.27 8.42
N LEU A 26 2.65 -3.49 7.83
CA LEU A 26 2.44 -2.08 7.54
C LEU A 26 1.26 -1.88 6.58
N ILE A 27 1.24 -2.61 5.45
CA ILE A 27 0.13 -2.53 4.49
C ILE A 27 -1.19 -2.98 5.13
N GLN A 28 -1.21 -4.10 5.86
CA GLN A 28 -2.43 -4.58 6.52
C GLN A 28 -2.99 -3.59 7.55
N ARG A 29 -2.11 -2.86 8.25
CA ARG A 29 -2.52 -1.82 9.19
C ARG A 29 -3.15 -0.62 8.49
N TYR A 30 -2.63 -0.24 7.32
CA TYR A 30 -3.04 0.98 6.62
C TYR A 30 -4.01 0.77 5.44
N GLN A 31 -4.26 -0.48 5.01
CA GLN A 31 -5.10 -0.79 3.84
C GLN A 31 -6.52 -0.23 3.96
N HIS A 32 -7.15 -0.36 5.12
CA HIS A 32 -8.49 0.19 5.35
C HIS A 32 -8.48 1.71 5.30
N PHE A 33 -7.48 2.35 5.91
CA PHE A 33 -7.35 3.81 5.91
C PHE A 33 -7.19 4.39 4.50
N VAL A 34 -6.30 3.81 3.69
CA VAL A 34 -6.08 4.28 2.31
C VAL A 34 -7.28 3.95 1.42
N PHE A 35 -7.91 2.79 1.62
CA PHE A 35 -9.13 2.41 0.91
C PHE A 35 -10.28 3.37 1.20
N ASP A 36 -10.52 3.71 2.47
CA ASP A 36 -11.57 4.67 2.87
C ASP A 36 -11.31 6.06 2.27
N LEU A 37 -10.05 6.51 2.25
CA LEU A 37 -9.66 7.75 1.59
C LEU A 37 -9.92 7.70 0.08
N ALA A 38 -9.52 6.62 -0.59
CA ALA A 38 -9.74 6.44 -2.02
C ALA A 38 -11.23 6.37 -2.35
N LEU A 39 -12.02 5.66 -1.54
CA LEU A 39 -13.47 5.54 -1.68
C LEU A 39 -14.17 6.89 -1.54
N SER A 40 -13.71 7.73 -0.60
CA SER A 40 -14.25 9.08 -0.44
C SER A 40 -14.03 9.97 -1.67
N ARG A 41 -12.97 9.71 -2.45
CA ARG A 41 -12.62 10.46 -3.65
C ARG A 41 -13.20 9.87 -4.93
N SER A 42 -13.21 8.56 -5.08
CA SER A 42 -13.66 7.87 -6.28
C SER A 42 -15.17 7.59 -6.31
N GLY A 43 -15.81 7.45 -5.14
CA GLY A 43 -17.20 7.04 -5.01
C GLY A 43 -17.50 5.60 -5.50
N ASN A 44 -16.48 4.86 -5.93
CA ASN A 44 -16.59 3.51 -6.49
C ASN A 44 -15.58 2.58 -5.80
N PRO A 45 -16.03 1.45 -5.22
CA PRO A 45 -15.15 0.55 -4.46
C PRO A 45 -14.09 -0.15 -5.33
N GLN A 46 -14.38 -0.45 -6.61
CA GLN A 46 -13.38 -1.02 -7.51
C GLN A 46 -12.29 0.00 -7.84
N GLN A 47 -12.68 1.23 -8.14
CA GLN A 47 -11.73 2.31 -8.41
C GLN A 47 -10.90 2.64 -7.16
N ALA A 48 -11.54 2.64 -5.98
CA ALA A 48 -10.89 2.86 -4.70
C ALA A 48 -9.83 1.80 -4.41
N TYR A 49 -10.14 0.53 -4.68
CA TYR A 49 -9.20 -0.58 -4.52
C TYR A 49 -7.97 -0.39 -5.43
N GLU A 50 -8.18 -0.10 -6.71
CA GLU A 50 -7.07 0.09 -7.66
C GLU A 50 -6.21 1.30 -7.29
N TRP A 51 -6.84 2.40 -6.89
CA TRP A 51 -6.11 3.58 -6.42
C TRP A 51 -5.32 3.31 -5.15
N ALA A 52 -5.91 2.64 -4.17
CA ALA A 52 -5.23 2.26 -2.94
C ALA A 52 -4.02 1.36 -3.23
N ARG A 53 -4.18 0.37 -4.12
CA ARG A 53 -3.07 -0.50 -4.57
C ARG A 53 -1.92 0.30 -5.16
N GLN A 54 -2.19 1.25 -6.05
CA GLN A 54 -1.16 2.12 -6.64
C GLN A 54 -0.47 3.00 -5.58
N VAL A 55 -1.22 3.50 -4.60
CA VAL A 55 -0.65 4.26 -3.48
C VAL A 55 0.32 3.39 -2.68
N PHE A 56 -0.01 2.13 -2.38
CA PHE A 56 0.91 1.23 -1.66
C PHE A 56 2.16 0.89 -2.47
N VAL A 57 2.03 0.69 -3.79
CA VAL A 57 3.19 0.50 -4.67
C VAL A 57 4.11 1.72 -4.63
N LYS A 58 3.52 2.92 -4.74
CA LYS A 58 4.26 4.18 -4.67
C LYS A 58 4.90 4.38 -3.30
N MET A 59 4.17 4.06 -2.24
CA MET A 59 4.65 4.09 -0.85
C MET A 59 5.92 3.25 -0.72
N ILE A 60 5.91 1.99 -1.18
CA ILE A 60 7.11 1.13 -1.14
C ILE A 60 8.29 1.76 -1.90
N ALA A 61 8.04 2.37 -3.06
CA ALA A 61 9.09 2.99 -3.85
C ALA A 61 9.72 4.22 -3.19
N VAL A 62 8.95 4.97 -2.39
CA VAL A 62 9.42 6.21 -1.74
C VAL A 62 9.59 6.08 -0.22
N ILE A 63 9.34 4.92 0.38
CA ILE A 63 9.44 4.73 1.84
C ILE A 63 10.86 4.99 2.35
N ALA A 64 11.88 4.74 1.52
CA ALA A 64 13.27 5.05 1.84
C ALA A 64 13.56 6.55 1.97
N THR A 65 12.71 7.42 1.41
CA THR A 65 12.85 8.89 1.51
C THR A 65 12.00 9.49 2.62
N TYR A 66 11.26 8.66 3.36
CA TYR A 66 10.44 9.10 4.47
C TYR A 66 11.30 9.67 5.61
N ASP A 67 11.12 10.96 5.88
CA ASP A 67 11.74 11.66 7.01
C ASP A 67 10.83 11.56 8.25
N ARG A 68 11.42 11.24 9.41
CA ARG A 68 10.72 10.94 10.67
C ARG A 68 10.13 12.19 11.36
N GLN A 69 10.20 13.36 10.73
CA GLN A 69 9.61 14.60 11.25
C GLN A 69 8.07 14.60 11.24
N LEU A 70 7.44 13.81 10.38
CA LEU A 70 5.99 13.64 10.33
C LEU A 70 5.62 12.24 10.81
N THR A 71 4.37 12.05 11.26
CA THR A 71 3.86 10.70 11.53
C THR A 71 3.67 9.93 10.22
N PHE A 72 3.88 8.62 10.24
CA PHE A 72 3.79 7.80 9.03
C PHE A 72 2.39 7.90 8.41
N ARG A 73 1.36 7.93 9.25
CA ARG A 73 -0.03 8.15 8.84
C ARG A 73 -0.21 9.45 8.07
N THR A 74 0.32 10.56 8.59
CA THR A 74 0.19 11.87 7.93
C THR A 74 0.91 11.86 6.59
N TRP A 75 2.13 11.31 6.53
CA TRP A 75 2.89 11.20 5.30
C TRP A 75 2.17 10.34 4.25
N LEU A 76 1.65 9.17 4.66
CA LEU A 76 0.89 8.29 3.77
C LEU A 76 -0.40 8.95 3.26
N GLN A 77 -1.09 9.70 4.12
CA GLN A 77 -2.27 10.46 3.72
C GLN A 77 -1.92 11.51 2.66
N VAL A 78 -0.86 12.29 2.85
CA VAL A 78 -0.41 13.28 1.87
C VAL A 78 -0.04 12.61 0.54
N LEU A 79 0.71 11.50 0.61
CA LEU A 79 1.08 10.72 -0.58
C LEU A 79 -0.16 10.21 -1.33
N ALA A 80 -1.13 9.67 -0.61
CA ALA A 80 -2.38 9.14 -1.17
C ALA A 80 -3.19 10.25 -1.84
N LEU A 81 -3.42 11.36 -1.14
CA LEU A 81 -4.17 12.50 -1.68
C LEU A 81 -3.50 13.10 -2.91
N GLN A 82 -2.17 13.31 -2.86
CA GLN A 82 -1.41 13.78 -4.01
C GLN A 82 -1.53 12.82 -5.20
N HIS A 83 -1.53 11.51 -4.95
CA HIS A 83 -1.70 10.51 -6.01
C HIS A 83 -3.11 10.57 -6.61
N PHE A 84 -4.15 10.69 -5.78
CA PHE A 84 -5.54 10.78 -6.26
C PHE A 84 -5.80 12.02 -7.10
N ASP A 85 -5.20 13.16 -6.74
CA ASP A 85 -5.31 14.41 -7.50
C ASP A 85 -4.61 14.35 -8.87
N GLN A 86 -3.63 13.45 -9.05
CA GLN A 86 -2.92 13.25 -10.32
C GLN A 86 -3.64 12.25 -11.26
N LEU A 87 -4.63 11.52 -10.75
CA LEU A 87 -5.32 10.51 -11.55
C LEU A 87 -6.44 11.17 -12.36
N PRO A 88 -6.42 11.06 -13.71
CA PRO A 88 -7.59 11.41 -14.48
C PRO A 88 -8.77 10.52 -14.03
N PRO A 89 -10.03 10.99 -14.18
CA PRO A 89 -11.16 10.09 -14.07
C PRO A 89 -10.92 8.95 -15.06
N GLN A 90 -10.63 7.76 -14.54
CA GLN A 90 -10.41 6.62 -15.42
C GLN A 90 -11.77 6.29 -16.02
N ASP A 91 -11.91 6.56 -17.32
CA ASP A 91 -13.00 6.01 -18.11
C ASP A 91 -13.07 4.51 -17.82
N ALA A 92 -14.29 4.03 -17.62
CA ALA A 92 -14.63 2.65 -17.29
C ALA A 92 -14.31 1.66 -18.43
N THR A 93 -13.10 1.71 -18.98
CA THR A 93 -12.65 0.91 -20.11
C THR A 93 -12.12 -0.42 -19.60
N GLU A 94 -13.08 -1.35 -19.47
CA GLU A 94 -13.02 -2.72 -20.01
C GLU A 94 -12.18 -3.83 -19.34
N ALA A 95 -11.67 -3.70 -18.11
CA ALA A 95 -10.89 -4.80 -17.50
C ALA A 95 -11.29 -5.31 -16.10
N ALA A 96 -12.50 -5.02 -15.59
CA ALA A 96 -12.89 -5.48 -14.25
C ALA A 96 -14.35 -5.93 -14.14
N ALA A 97 -14.85 -6.69 -15.12
CA ALA A 97 -16.04 -7.50 -14.88
C ALA A 97 -15.63 -8.73 -14.02
N THR A 98 -16.32 -8.91 -12.89
CA THR A 98 -16.42 -10.15 -12.07
C THR A 98 -15.34 -10.55 -11.06
N ALA A 99 -14.27 -9.78 -10.80
CA ALA A 99 -13.38 -10.13 -9.68
C ALA A 99 -14.04 -9.78 -8.33
N PRO A 100 -14.10 -10.70 -7.33
CA PRO A 100 -14.57 -10.36 -6.00
C PRO A 100 -13.65 -9.27 -5.42
N ILE A 101 -14.24 -8.18 -4.94
CA ILE A 101 -13.51 -7.12 -4.24
C ILE A 101 -13.01 -7.72 -2.92
N HIS A 102 -11.83 -8.31 -2.96
CA HIS A 102 -11.16 -8.81 -1.77
C HIS A 102 -10.38 -7.64 -1.17
N ILE A 103 -10.82 -7.11 -0.03
CA ILE A 103 -10.13 -6.05 0.72
C ILE A 103 -8.95 -6.66 1.47
N ASP A 104 -8.05 -7.31 0.73
CA ASP A 104 -6.74 -7.72 1.25
C ASP A 104 -5.67 -7.28 0.27
N ILE A 105 -5.54 -5.95 0.16
CA ILE A 105 -4.57 -5.28 -0.72
C ILE A 105 -3.15 -5.79 -0.42
N ALA A 106 -2.87 -6.11 0.84
CA ALA A 106 -1.63 -6.77 1.23
C ALA A 106 -1.50 -8.12 0.49
N ASN A 107 -2.36 -9.09 0.74
CA ASN A 107 -2.25 -10.41 0.14
C ASN A 107 -2.30 -10.38 -1.40
N ASP A 108 -3.05 -9.48 -2.02
CA ASP A 108 -3.04 -9.31 -3.48
C ASP A 108 -1.71 -8.78 -4.02
N LEU A 109 -1.13 -7.74 -3.39
CA LEU A 109 0.22 -7.27 -3.73
C LEU A 109 1.26 -8.37 -3.52
N PHE A 110 1.20 -9.07 -2.40
CA PHE A 110 2.13 -10.16 -2.08
C PHE A 110 1.90 -11.39 -2.96
N ARG A 111 0.68 -11.72 -3.40
CA ARG A 111 0.44 -12.80 -4.37
C ARG A 111 1.13 -12.53 -5.70
N CYS A 112 1.07 -11.29 -6.20
CA CYS A 112 1.84 -10.90 -7.38
C CYS A 112 3.35 -11.02 -7.16
N LEU A 113 3.84 -10.69 -5.97
CA LEU A 113 5.27 -10.74 -5.64
C LEU A 113 5.78 -12.16 -5.29
N ARG A 114 4.92 -13.05 -4.77
CA ARG A 114 5.27 -14.41 -4.31
C ARG A 114 5.46 -15.39 -5.47
N PHE A 115 4.99 -15.05 -6.67
CA PHE A 115 5.22 -15.82 -7.90
C PHE A 115 6.52 -15.45 -8.61
N ASP A 116 7.31 -14.51 -8.09
CA ASP A 116 8.60 -14.17 -8.66
C ASP A 116 9.69 -15.14 -8.14
N PRO A 117 10.27 -16.02 -9.00
CA PRO A 117 11.29 -16.98 -8.58
C PRO A 117 12.60 -16.32 -8.13
N LEU A 118 12.76 -15.01 -8.31
CA LEU A 118 13.96 -14.26 -7.89
C LEU A 118 13.98 -13.92 -6.40
N ILE A 119 12.81 -13.80 -5.73
CA ILE A 119 12.74 -13.50 -4.28
C ILE A 119 12.91 -14.76 -3.42
N GLN A 120 12.65 -15.95 -3.95
CA GLN A 120 12.98 -17.22 -3.27
C GLN A 120 14.49 -17.40 -3.04
N GLN A 121 15.36 -16.66 -3.74
CA GLN A 121 16.81 -16.68 -3.48
C GLN A 121 17.22 -15.85 -2.24
N PHE A 122 16.41 -14.89 -1.79
CA PHE A 122 16.75 -14.07 -0.62
C PHE A 122 16.46 -14.75 0.72
N HIS A 123 15.70 -15.86 0.72
CA HIS A 123 15.44 -16.65 1.93
C HIS A 123 16.52 -17.73 2.22
N HIS A 124 17.60 -17.80 1.44
CA HIS A 124 18.69 -18.79 1.62
C HIS A 124 20.08 -18.16 1.80
N PHE A 125 20.17 -17.07 2.56
CA PHE A 125 21.44 -16.57 3.09
C PHE A 125 21.33 -16.36 4.60
N ASN A 126 21.25 -17.47 5.34
CA ASN A 126 21.85 -17.61 6.66
C ASN A 126 22.22 -19.07 6.89
#